data_AF-A0A849W469-F1
#
_entry.id   AF-A0A849W469-F1
#
_cell.length_a   1.000
_cell.length_b   1.000
_cell.length_c   1.000
_cell.angle_alpha   90.00
_cell.angle_beta   90.00
_cell.angle_gamma   90.00
#
_symmetry.space_group_name_H-M   'P 1'
#
loop_
_entity.id
_entity.type
_entity.pdbx_description
1 polymer ?
#
loop_
_entity_poly.entity_id
_entity_poly.type
_entity_poly.pdbx_seq_one_letter_code
_entity_poly.pdbx_strand_id
1 'polypeptide(L)'
;MFKTTSKKRGFTLVELLVVISIIGILSSLSTVSVNIARTRARDAKRKADTSQVQLALYLYFDDNLRFPLADLLPENAQANWVTALTPALNGTETGKLYMATVPIDPLNLNEHVYGYNSDGQEFTITYYLEDGGPQEIHGY
;
A
#
# COMPACT_ATOMS: atom_id res chain seq x y z
N MET A 1 -24.92 -69.71 -14.63
CA MET A 1 -24.71 -68.58 -13.70
C MET A 1 -23.42 -67.87 -14.11
N PHE A 2 -23.51 -66.73 -14.81
CA PHE A 2 -22.34 -65.99 -15.30
C PHE A 2 -21.85 -65.02 -14.22
N LYS A 3 -20.56 -65.11 -13.87
CA LYS A 3 -19.90 -64.28 -12.85
C LYS A 3 -19.25 -63.08 -13.57
N THR A 4 -19.80 -61.88 -13.43
CA THR A 4 -19.24 -60.65 -14.00
C THR A 4 -18.04 -60.19 -13.17
N THR A 5 -16.82 -60.47 -13.63
CA THR A 5 -15.60 -59.95 -13.01
C THR A 5 -15.43 -58.48 -13.39
N SER A 6 -15.70 -57.57 -12.45
CA SER A 6 -15.38 -56.15 -12.59
C SER A 6 -13.87 -55.97 -12.69
N LYS A 7 -13.36 -55.55 -13.86
CA LYS A 7 -11.96 -55.15 -14.02
C LYS A 7 -11.74 -53.85 -13.26
N LYS A 8 -10.99 -53.91 -12.15
CA LYS A 8 -10.49 -52.71 -11.48
C LYS A 8 -9.53 -52.00 -12.43
N ARG A 9 -9.89 -50.79 -12.86
CA ARG A 9 -9.02 -49.91 -13.64
C ARG A 9 -8.04 -49.23 -12.67
N GLY A 10 -6.74 -49.44 -12.88
CA GLY A 10 -5.68 -48.73 -12.17
C GLY A 10 -5.17 -47.55 -13.01
N PHE A 11 -4.61 -46.54 -12.35
CA PHE A 11 -3.94 -45.41 -13.00
C PHE A 11 -2.65 -45.89 -13.69
N THR A 12 -2.40 -45.39 -14.89
CA THR A 12 -1.14 -45.58 -15.61
C THR A 12 -0.11 -44.53 -15.21
N LEU A 13 1.17 -44.86 -15.36
CA LEU A 13 2.27 -43.92 -15.13
C LEU A 13 2.17 -42.68 -16.04
N VAL A 14 1.70 -42.85 -17.27
CA VAL A 14 1.52 -41.75 -18.23
C VAL A 14 0.42 -40.80 -17.76
N GLU A 15 -0.69 -41.32 -17.26
CA GLU A 15 -1.77 -40.49 -16.70
C GLU A 15 -1.29 -39.68 -15.50
N LEU A 16 -0.50 -40.28 -14.60
CA LEU A 16 0.08 -39.54 -13.47
C LEU A 16 1.08 -38.47 -13.94
N LEU A 17 1.92 -38.79 -14.93
CA LEU A 17 2.94 -37.89 -15.45
C LEU A 17 2.32 -36.66 -16.13
N VAL A 18 1.25 -36.84 -16.90
CA VAL A 18 0.53 -35.72 -17.53
C VAL A 18 -0.08 -34.79 -16.48
N VAL A 19 -0.66 -35.35 -15.40
CA VAL A 19 -1.29 -34.55 -14.34
C VAL A 19 -0.29 -33.67 -13.61
N ILE A 20 0.84 -34.22 -13.16
CA ILE A 20 1.86 -33.41 -12.47
C ILE A 20 2.47 -32.34 -13.39
N SER A 21 2.58 -32.63 -14.69
CA SER A 21 3.08 -31.69 -15.69
C SER A 21 2.13 -30.49 -15.84
N ILE A 22 0.82 -30.76 -15.93
CA ILE A 22 -0.20 -29.70 -16.03
C ILE A 22 -0.24 -28.87 -14.73
N ILE A 23 -0.22 -29.51 -13.56
CA ILE A 23 -0.19 -28.82 -12.27
C ILE A 23 1.04 -27.91 -12.16
N GLY A 24 2.22 -28.38 -12.58
CA GLY A 24 3.44 -27.58 -12.58
C GLY A 24 3.32 -26.32 -13.45
N ILE A 25 2.80 -26.46 -14.67
CA ILE A 25 2.58 -25.32 -15.57
C ILE A 25 1.59 -24.32 -14.95
N LEU A 26 0.43 -24.79 -14.49
CA LEU A 26 -0.58 -23.91 -13.88
C LEU A 26 -0.08 -23.23 -12.60
N SER A 27 0.69 -23.92 -11.77
CA SER A 27 1.25 -23.38 -10.52
C SER A 27 2.27 -22.28 -10.76
N SER A 28 3.14 -22.43 -11.77
CA SER A 28 4.14 -21.42 -12.10
C SER A 28 3.50 -20.11 -12.59
N LEU A 29 2.50 -20.19 -13.47
CA LEU A 29 1.73 -19.04 -13.95
C LEU A 29 0.97 -18.34 -12.81
N SER A 30 0.37 -19.13 -11.92
CA SER A 30 -0.37 -18.61 -10.75
C SER A 30 0.54 -17.78 -9.83
N THR A 31 1.77 -18.23 -9.59
CA THR A 31 2.72 -17.53 -8.71
C THR A 31 3.06 -16.13 -9.23
N VAL A 32 3.35 -15.99 -10.53
CA VAL A 32 3.64 -14.68 -11.15
C VAL A 32 2.44 -13.74 -11.02
N SER A 33 1.23 -14.24 -11.27
CA SER A 33 0.01 -13.43 -11.21
C SER A 33 -0.26 -12.87 -9.81
N VAL A 34 0.00 -13.65 -8.76
CA VAL A 34 -0.20 -13.24 -7.37
C VAL A 34 0.76 -12.13 -6.98
N ASN A 35 2.01 -12.18 -7.43
CA ASN A 35 2.99 -11.14 -7.13
C ASN A 35 2.59 -9.79 -7.73
N ILE A 36 2.15 -9.77 -9.00
CA ILE A 36 1.64 -8.57 -9.66
C ILE A 36 0.41 -8.02 -8.94
N ALA A 37 -0.53 -8.90 -8.56
CA ALA A 37 -1.73 -8.51 -7.84
C ALA A 37 -1.41 -7.86 -6.47
N ARG A 38 -0.42 -8.40 -5.74
CA ARG A 38 0.03 -7.84 -4.46
C ARG A 38 0.66 -6.45 -4.63
N THR A 39 1.51 -6.26 -5.64
CA THR A 39 2.09 -4.96 -5.96
C THR A 39 1.01 -3.92 -6.27
N ARG A 40 0.06 -4.25 -7.15
CA ARG A 40 -1.07 -3.36 -7.47
C ARG A 40 -1.95 -3.05 -6.27
N ALA A 41 -2.17 -4.02 -5.38
CA ALA A 41 -2.93 -3.81 -4.15
C ALA A 41 -2.23 -2.84 -3.18
N ARG A 42 -0.90 -2.94 -3.04
CA ARG A 42 -0.11 -1.99 -2.24
C ARG A 42 -0.13 -0.60 -2.85
N ASP A 43 0.02 -0.49 -4.17
CA ASP A 43 -0.09 0.80 -4.87
C ASP A 43 -1.47 1.45 -4.74
N ALA A 44 -2.54 0.66 -4.81
CA ALA A 44 -3.89 1.14 -4.55
C ALA A 44 -4.05 1.64 -3.10
N LYS A 45 -3.46 0.91 -2.13
CA LYS A 45 -3.43 1.35 -0.73
C LYS A 45 -2.66 2.67 -0.56
N ARG A 46 -1.49 2.82 -1.19
CA ARG A 46 -0.71 4.07 -1.14
C ARG A 46 -1.53 5.28 -1.60
N LYS A 47 -2.21 5.15 -2.74
CA LYS A 47 -3.09 6.21 -3.27
C LYS A 47 -4.24 6.55 -2.33
N ALA A 48 -4.86 5.53 -1.73
CA ALA A 48 -5.95 5.73 -0.78
C ALA A 48 -5.47 6.41 0.51
N ASP A 49 -4.33 5.97 1.05
CA ASP A 49 -3.74 6.52 2.27
C ASP A 49 -3.37 8.00 2.08
N THR A 50 -2.69 8.37 0.99
CA THR A 50 -2.32 9.77 0.71
C THR A 50 -3.53 10.67 0.42
N SER A 51 -4.56 10.13 -0.24
CA SER A 51 -5.83 10.86 -0.48
C SER A 51 -6.59 11.14 0.82
N GLN A 52 -6.59 10.19 1.76
CA GLN A 52 -7.21 10.38 3.08
C GLN A 52 -6.49 11.46 3.89
N VAL A 53 -5.16 11.48 3.84
CA VAL A 53 -4.39 12.53 4.53
C VAL A 53 -4.59 13.88 3.87
N GLN A 54 -4.61 13.96 2.54
CA GLN A 54 -4.93 15.21 1.84
C GLN A 54 -6.27 15.79 2.33
N LEU A 55 -7.30 14.96 2.47
CA LEU A 55 -8.58 15.40 3.02
C LEU A 55 -8.43 15.90 4.47
N ALA A 56 -7.71 15.17 5.31
CA ALA A 56 -7.47 15.58 6.70
C ALA A 56 -6.71 16.92 6.81
N LEU A 57 -5.77 17.18 5.90
CA LEU A 57 -5.03 18.44 5.80
C LEU A 57 -5.96 19.61 5.45
N TYR A 58 -6.89 19.43 4.50
CA TYR A 58 -7.87 20.46 4.19
C TYR A 58 -8.83 20.74 5.35
N LEU A 59 -9.26 19.70 6.07
CA LEU A 59 -10.08 19.88 7.28
C LEU A 59 -9.31 20.62 8.38
N TYR A 60 -8.02 20.33 8.55
CA TYR A 60 -7.16 21.06 9.47
C TYR A 60 -7.02 22.53 9.06
N PHE A 61 -6.82 22.80 7.76
CA PHE A 61 -6.71 24.15 7.23
C PHE A 61 -7.98 24.98 7.46
N ASP A 62 -9.17 24.38 7.26
CA ASP A 62 -10.45 25.06 7.48
C ASP A 62 -10.58 25.63 8.91
N ASP A 63 -10.08 24.91 9.90
CA ASP A 63 -10.13 25.35 11.30
C ASP A 63 -8.95 26.25 11.71
N ASN A 64 -7.76 26.02 11.16
CA ASN A 64 -6.51 26.64 11.64
C ASN A 64 -5.97 27.72 10.70
N LEU A 65 -6.56 27.88 9.52
CA LEU A 65 -6.18 28.81 8.44
C LEU A 65 -4.72 28.65 7.97
N ARG A 66 -4.13 27.48 8.23
CA ARG A 66 -2.78 27.09 7.81
C ARG A 66 -2.67 25.57 7.77
N PHE A 67 -1.79 25.04 6.94
CA PHE A 67 -1.40 23.64 6.98
C PHE A 67 -0.40 23.38 8.13
N PRO A 68 -0.32 22.14 8.64
CA PRO A 68 0.72 21.76 9.59
C PRO A 68 2.11 22.01 8.99
N LEU A 69 2.97 22.74 9.69
CA LEU A 69 4.33 22.96 9.21
C LEU A 69 5.09 21.64 9.28
N ALA A 70 5.75 21.27 8.19
CA ALA A 70 6.81 20.29 8.27
C ALA A 70 8.02 21.03 8.85
N ASP A 71 8.23 20.93 10.16
CA ASP A 71 9.42 21.51 10.80
C ASP A 71 10.68 21.13 10.00
N LEU A 72 11.65 22.04 9.97
CA LEU A 72 12.98 21.87 9.38
C LEU A 72 13.79 20.80 10.13
N LEU A 73 13.23 19.59 10.25
CA LEU A 73 13.88 18.44 10.83
C LEU A 73 15.02 18.04 9.89
N PRO A 74 16.18 17.63 10.43
CA PRO A 74 17.33 17.25 9.64
C PRO A 74 16.95 16.19 8.60
N GLU A 75 17.63 16.28 7.46
CA GLU A 75 17.36 15.64 6.16
C GLU A 75 17.30 14.10 6.21
N ASN A 76 16.25 13.52 6.82
CA ASN A 76 15.92 12.10 6.69
C ASN A 76 14.38 11.90 6.57
N ALA A 77 13.94 11.61 5.34
CA ALA A 77 12.53 11.51 4.92
C ALA A 77 11.66 10.57 5.78
N GLN A 78 12.27 9.58 6.44
CA GLN A 78 11.56 8.55 7.21
C GLN A 78 10.97 9.06 8.54
N ALA A 79 11.56 10.09 9.13
CA ALA A 79 11.08 10.71 10.36
C ALA A 79 10.04 11.82 10.11
N ASN A 80 9.82 12.22 8.85
CA ASN A 80 9.14 13.47 8.54
C ASN A 80 7.60 13.31 8.52
N TRP A 81 7.05 12.36 7.76
CA TRP A 81 5.60 12.26 7.56
C TRP A 81 4.78 11.99 8.84
N VAL A 82 5.07 10.92 9.59
CA VAL A 82 4.29 10.59 10.79
C VAL A 82 4.53 11.63 11.88
N THR A 83 5.77 12.03 12.10
CA THR A 83 6.13 12.97 13.18
C THR A 83 5.59 14.37 12.90
N ALA A 84 5.63 14.86 11.66
CA ALA A 84 5.11 16.18 11.31
C ALA A 84 3.58 16.24 11.37
N LEU A 85 2.88 15.17 10.97
CA LEU A 85 1.43 15.20 10.86
C LEU A 85 0.69 14.73 12.11
N THR A 86 1.26 13.84 12.92
CA THR A 86 0.56 13.27 14.08
C THR A 86 0.11 14.32 15.09
N PRO A 87 0.93 15.30 15.49
CA PRO A 87 0.54 16.30 16.48
C PRO A 87 -0.68 17.13 16.03
N ALA A 88 -0.67 17.54 14.76
CA ALA A 88 -1.73 18.34 14.14
C ALA A 88 -3.00 17.53 13.83
N LEU A 89 -2.86 16.34 13.23
CA LEU A 89 -4.01 15.57 12.73
C LEU A 89 -4.68 14.70 13.81
N ASN A 90 -3.91 14.22 14.80
CA ASN A 90 -4.46 13.42 15.92
C ASN A 90 -5.04 14.31 17.04
N GLY A 91 -4.99 15.63 16.88
CA GLY A 91 -5.55 16.57 17.86
C GLY A 91 -4.72 16.69 19.14
N THR A 92 -3.47 16.21 19.15
CA THR A 92 -2.56 16.38 20.30
C THR A 92 -2.24 17.87 20.53
N GLU A 93 -2.16 18.66 19.45
CA GLU A 93 -1.89 20.11 19.53
C GLU A 93 -3.17 20.95 19.56
N THR A 94 -4.14 20.62 18.70
CA THR A 94 -5.34 21.44 18.48
C THR A 94 -6.54 21.02 19.36
N GLY A 95 -6.50 19.82 19.95
CA GLY A 95 -7.63 19.26 20.70
C GLY A 95 -8.78 18.73 19.82
N LYS A 96 -8.66 18.82 18.50
CA LYS A 96 -9.64 18.33 17.51
C LYS A 96 -9.02 17.22 16.67
N LEU A 97 -9.76 16.13 16.50
CA LEU A 97 -9.30 14.96 15.76
C LEU A 97 -9.67 15.06 14.27
N TYR A 98 -8.68 15.09 13.40
CA TYR A 98 -8.83 15.05 11.94
C TYR A 98 -8.52 13.67 11.38
N MET A 99 -7.56 12.97 11.98
CA MET A 99 -7.21 11.60 11.66
C MET A 99 -6.58 10.89 12.86
N ALA A 100 -7.11 9.72 13.22
CA ALA A 100 -6.68 8.95 14.40
C ALA A 100 -5.26 8.39 14.31
N THR A 101 -4.79 8.05 13.11
CA THR A 101 -3.44 7.52 12.91
C THR A 101 -2.97 7.89 11.53
N VAL A 102 -1.79 8.48 11.44
CA VAL A 102 -1.15 8.78 10.17
C VAL A 102 -0.65 7.46 9.54
N PRO A 103 -1.09 7.11 8.32
CA PRO A 103 -0.76 5.82 7.71
C PRO A 103 0.74 5.71 7.40
N ILE A 104 1.25 4.48 7.35
CA ILE A 104 2.64 4.18 7.01
C ILE A 104 2.63 3.36 5.72
N ASP A 105 3.64 3.55 4.87
CA ASP A 105 3.77 2.78 3.62
C ASP A 105 3.70 1.27 3.89
N PRO A 106 2.97 0.48 3.08
CA PRO A 106 2.81 -0.96 3.30
C PRO A 106 4.12 -1.76 3.38
N LEU A 107 5.19 -1.29 2.73
CA LEU A 107 6.51 -1.92 2.81
C LEU A 107 7.36 -1.33 3.93
N ASN A 108 7.13 -0.07 4.29
CA ASN A 108 7.86 0.67 5.33
C ASN A 108 9.39 0.50 5.21
N LEU A 109 9.90 0.53 3.98
CA LEU A 109 11.32 0.47 3.66
C LEU A 109 11.85 1.89 3.44
N ASN A 110 13.13 2.13 3.75
CA ASN A 110 13.75 3.46 3.69
C ASN A 110 13.63 4.17 2.32
N GLU A 111 13.37 3.43 1.25
CA GLU A 111 13.24 3.93 -0.13
C GLU A 111 11.79 4.22 -0.56
N HIS A 112 10.79 3.66 0.14
CA HIS A 112 9.37 3.78 -0.21
C HIS A 112 8.58 4.36 0.97
N VAL A 113 8.96 5.55 1.41
CA VAL A 113 8.30 6.23 2.53
C VAL A 113 7.42 7.35 2.00
N TYR A 114 6.28 7.60 2.66
CA TYR A 114 5.55 8.84 2.48
C TYR A 114 6.36 10.03 3.01
N GLY A 115 6.37 11.12 2.25
CA GLY A 115 6.92 12.40 2.64
C GLY A 115 5.84 13.47 2.71
N TYR A 116 6.09 14.45 3.56
CA TYR A 116 5.26 15.64 3.71
C TYR A 116 6.17 16.86 3.83
N ASN A 117 5.82 17.93 3.11
CA ASN A 117 6.44 19.23 3.21
C ASN A 117 5.35 20.30 3.13
N SER A 118 5.47 21.38 3.91
CA SER A 118 4.55 22.51 3.87
C SER A 118 5.22 23.78 4.40
N ASP A 119 4.88 24.91 3.79
CA ASP A 119 5.22 26.26 4.28
C ASP A 119 4.08 26.91 5.10
N GLY A 120 3.01 26.15 5.33
CA GLY A 120 1.80 26.59 6.05
C GLY A 120 0.69 27.10 5.13
N GLN A 121 0.98 27.47 3.88
CA GLN A 121 0.00 27.89 2.88
C GLN A 121 -0.14 26.87 1.75
N GLU A 122 0.94 26.21 1.40
CA GLU A 122 0.98 25.12 0.44
C GLU A 122 1.50 23.86 1.13
N PHE A 123 1.16 22.71 0.58
CA PHE A 123 1.77 21.45 0.99
C PHE A 123 2.08 20.56 -0.21
N THR A 124 3.06 19.68 -0.02
CA THR A 124 3.40 18.62 -0.96
C THR A 124 3.47 17.29 -0.22
N ILE A 125 2.71 16.30 -0.69
CA ILE A 125 2.81 14.90 -0.26
C ILE A 125 3.60 14.15 -1.33
N THR A 126 4.65 13.44 -0.92
CA THR A 126 5.45 12.59 -1.81
C THR A 126 5.26 11.12 -1.44
N TYR A 127 5.15 10.24 -2.44
CA TYR A 127 5.06 8.79 -2.23
C TYR A 127 5.57 8.04 -3.45
N TYR A 128 5.95 6.77 -3.28
CA TYR A 128 6.53 5.95 -4.36
C TYR A 128 5.63 4.76 -4.68
N LEU A 129 5.21 4.66 -5.94
CA LEU A 129 4.52 3.49 -6.46
C LEU A 129 5.53 2.46 -6.97
N GLU A 130 5.28 1.19 -6.68
CA GLU A 130 6.16 0.10 -7.14
C GLU A 130 6.12 -0.08 -8.66
N ASP A 131 4.95 0.12 -9.27
CA ASP A 131 4.75 0.01 -10.74
C ASP A 131 4.61 1.40 -11.41
N GLY A 132 4.93 2.49 -10.70
CA GLY A 132 4.67 3.86 -11.16
C GLY A 132 5.71 4.91 -10.80
N GLY A 133 6.72 4.56 -10.00
CA GLY A 133 7.78 5.49 -9.59
C GLY A 133 7.31 6.58 -8.60
N PRO A 134 8.08 7.67 -8.44
CA PRO A 134 7.73 8.75 -7.53
C PRO A 134 6.46 9.47 -7.96
N GLN A 135 5.66 9.85 -6.98
CA GLN A 135 4.41 10.60 -7.13
C GLN A 135 4.40 11.77 -6.15
N GLU A 136 3.84 12.88 -6.59
CA GLU A 136 3.69 14.09 -5.78
C GLU A 136 2.25 14.60 -5.87
N ILE A 137 1.71 15.06 -4.74
CA ILE A 137 0.41 15.72 -4.65
C ILE A 137 0.65 17.10 -4.06
N HIS A 138 0.29 18.14 -4.80
CA HIS A 138 0.38 19.52 -4.34
C HIS A 138 -1.00 20.03 -3.90
N GLY A 139 -1.03 20.79 -2.81
CA GLY A 139 -2.22 21.51 -2.35
C GLY A 139 -1.88 22.94 -1.97
N TYR A 140 -2.89 23.80 -2.10
CA TYR A 140 -2.90 25.25 -1.83
C TYR A 140 -4.06 25.58 -0.89
#